data_AF-A0A6B3F284-F1
#
_entry.id   AF-A0A6B3F284-F1
#
_cell.length_a   1.000
_cell.length_b   1.000
_cell.length_c   1.000
_cell.angle_alpha   90.00
_cell.angle_beta   90.00
_cell.angle_gamma   90.00
#
_symmetry.space_group_name_H-M   'P 1'
#
loop_
_entity.id
_entity.type
_entity.pdbx_description
1 polymer ?
#
loop_
_entity_poly.entity_id
_entity_poly.type
_entity_poly.pdbx_seq_one_letter_code
_entity_poly.pdbx_strand_id
1 'polypeptide(L)' 'STALAYYDALRAPRLPAALTQAQRDYFGAHTYQRVDREGTFHTLWGGDRSEVES' A
#
# COMPACT_ATOMS: atom_id res chain seq x y z
N SER A 1 -17.79 -12.22 16.07
CA SER A 1 -17.87 -11.92 14.62
C SER A 1 -16.49 -11.93 13.97
N THR A 2 -15.96 -13.12 13.65
CA THR A 2 -14.64 -13.26 12.99
C THR A 2 -14.74 -14.03 11.68
N ALA A 3 -15.54 -15.10 11.63
CA ALA A 3 -15.75 -15.88 10.40
C ALA A 3 -16.34 -15.05 9.24
N LEU A 4 -17.33 -14.19 9.51
CA LEU A 4 -17.92 -13.32 8.48
C LEU A 4 -16.93 -12.27 7.98
N ALA A 5 -16.22 -11.58 8.89
CA ALA A 5 -15.21 -10.59 8.53
C ALA A 5 -14.06 -11.20 7.72
N TYR A 6 -13.65 -12.42 8.05
CA TYR A 6 -12.66 -13.17 7.28
C TYR A 6 -13.17 -13.51 5.87
N TYR A 7 -14.40 -14.01 5.76
CA TYR A 7 -15.00 -14.33 4.47
C TYR A 7 -15.17 -13.09 3.58
N ASP A 8 -15.63 -11.96 4.16
CA ASP A 8 -15.76 -10.70 3.44
C ASP A 8 -14.40 -10.16 2.98
N ALA A 9 -13.36 -10.28 3.80
CA ALA A 9 -12.00 -9.91 3.40
C ALA A 9 -11.45 -10.81 2.29
N LEU A 10 -11.68 -12.13 2.36
CA LEU A 10 -11.19 -13.09 1.37
C LEU A 10 -11.81 -12.85 -0.02
N ARG A 11 -13.10 -12.51 -0.08
CA ARG A 11 -13.81 -12.28 -1.36
C ARG A 11 -13.69 -10.86 -1.90
N ALA A 12 -13.14 -9.93 -1.12
CA ALA A 12 -13.02 -8.54 -1.53
C ALA A 12 -11.98 -8.41 -2.67
N PRO A 13 -12.34 -7.80 -3.82
CA PRO A 13 -11.37 -7.59 -4.90
C PRO A 13 -10.27 -6.60 -4.51
N ARG A 14 -10.50 -5.75 -3.50
CA ARG A 14 -9.52 -4.79 -2.98
C ARG A 14 -9.72 -4.58 -1.49
N LEU A 15 -8.62 -4.71 -0.74
CA LEU A 15 -8.57 -4.47 0.70
C LEU A 15 -8.06 -3.07 1.02
N PRO A 16 -8.33 -2.53 2.22
CA PRO A 16 -7.75 -1.27 2.70
C PRO A 16 -6.23 -1.34 2.95
N ALA A 17 -5.57 -2.44 2.60
CA ALA A 17 -4.13 -2.67 2.78
C ALA A 17 -3.23 -1.60 2.12
N ALA A 18 -3.75 -0.86 1.13
CA ALA A 18 -3.04 0.27 0.51
C ALA A 18 -2.65 1.34 1.54
N LEU A 19 -3.48 1.60 2.56
CA LEU A 19 -3.15 2.54 3.63
C LEU A 19 -1.97 2.03 4.47
N THR A 20 -1.97 0.74 4.80
CA THR A 20 -0.85 0.12 5.52
C THR A 20 0.44 0.16 4.71
N GLN A 21 0.38 -0.05 3.39
CA GLN A 21 1.55 0.12 2.52
C GLN A 21 2.06 1.56 2.53
N ALA A 22 1.17 2.56 2.42
CA ALA A 22 1.55 3.97 2.52
C ALA A 22 2.19 4.32 3.87
N GLN A 23 1.66 3.79 4.97
CA GLN A 23 2.25 3.97 6.31
C GLN A 23 3.64 3.33 6.43
N ARG A 24 3.82 2.10 5.92
CA ARG A 24 5.11 1.41 5.89
C ARG A 24 6.15 2.20 5.09
N ASP A 25 5.74 2.75 3.96
CA ASP A 25 6.61 3.58 3.15
C ASP A 25 6.94 4.92 3.84
N TYR A 26 5.95 5.57 4.42
CA TYR A 26 6.10 6.84 5.15
C TYR A 26 7.07 6.74 6.33
N PHE A 27 6.91 5.73 7.19
CA PHE A 27 7.70 5.62 8.42
C PHE A 27 8.99 4.82 8.24
N GLY A 28 9.11 4.00 7.20
CA GLY A 28 10.18 3.01 7.08
C GLY A 28 10.81 2.87 5.70
N ALA A 29 10.44 3.71 4.72
CA ALA A 29 10.92 3.62 3.33
C ALA A 29 10.80 2.19 2.75
N HIS A 30 9.74 1.49 3.13
CA HIS A 30 9.52 0.10 2.75
C HIS A 30 9.04 -0.11 1.32
N THR A 31 8.82 0.96 0.57
CA THR A 31 8.27 0.97 -0.79
C THR A 31 6.87 0.36 -0.89
N TYR A 32 6.24 0.49 -2.05
CA TYR A 32 4.99 -0.18 -2.40
C TYR A 32 4.88 -0.41 -3.92
N GLN A 33 3.90 -1.22 -4.31
CA GLN A 33 3.55 -1.43 -5.72
C GLN A 33 2.30 -0.61 -6.08
N ARG A 34 2.21 -0.24 -7.36
CA ARG A 34 1.04 0.42 -7.93
C ARG A 34 0.16 -0.59 -8.67
N VAL A 35 -1.10 -0.20 -8.88
CA VAL A 35 -2.08 -1.03 -9.59
C VAL A 35 -2.23 -0.68 -11.07
N ASP A 36 -1.67 0.45 -11.49
CA ASP A 36 -1.75 0.99 -12.84
C ASP A 36 -0.44 0.88 -13.62
N ARG A 37 0.68 0.59 -12.93
CA ARG A 37 1.98 0.36 -13.56
C ARG A 37 2.83 -0.61 -12.74
N GLU A 38 3.64 -1.38 -13.44
CA GLU A 38 4.64 -2.27 -12.83
C GLU A 38 5.78 -1.44 -12.21
N GLY A 39 6.47 -2.02 -11.23
CA GLY A 39 7.60 -1.40 -10.53
C GLY A 39 7.43 -1.36 -9.00
N THR A 40 8.47 -0.88 -8.34
CA THR A 40 8.54 -0.69 -6.88
C THR A 40 8.75 0.80 -6.63
N PHE A 41 7.92 1.41 -5.79
CA PHE A 41 7.85 2.85 -5.63
C PHE A 41 8.07 3.28 -4.20
N HIS A 42 8.81 4.37 -4.01
CA HIS A 42 8.93 5.09 -2.75
C HIS A 42 8.44 6.53 -2.96
N THR A 43 7.57 7.01 -2.09
CA THR A 43 7.21 8.44 -2.08
C THR A 43 8.16 9.20 -1.17
N LEU A 44 8.70 10.32 -1.63
CA LEU A 44 9.53 11.23 -0.84
C LEU A 44 8.66 12.07 0.13
N TRP A 45 8.09 11.41 1.14
CA TRP A 45 7.07 11.98 2.02
C TRP A 45 7.48 13.24 2.78
N GLY A 46 8.74 13.31 3.19
CA GLY A 46 9.33 14.47 3.87
C GLY A 46 9.84 15.57 2.93
N GLY A 47 9.85 15.31 1.62
CA GLY A 47 10.25 16.26 0.59
C GLY A 47 9.06 16.83 -0.17
N ASP A 48 9.16 16.85 -1.49
CA ASP A 48 8.11 17.33 -2.39
C ASP A 48 7.01 16.29 -2.66
N ARG A 49 7.10 15.10 -2.06
CA ARG A 49 6.20 13.95 -2.27
C ARG A 49 6.23 13.43 -3.71
N SER A 50 7.32 13.69 -4.43
CA SER A 50 7.58 12.97 -5.68
C SER A 50 7.75 11.48 -5.39
N GLU A 51 7.42 10.67 -6.38
CA GLU A 51 7.53 9.22 -6.33
C GLU A 51 8.73 8.79 -7.15
N VAL A 52 9.60 7.98 -6.56
CA VAL A 52 10.78 7.40 -7.22
C VAL A 52 10.60 5.90 -7.39
N GLU A 53 11.04 5.40 -8.54
CA GLU A 53 11.12 3.95 -8.77
C GLU A 53 12.43 3.43 -8.15
N SER A 54 12.33 2.36 -7.36
CA SER A 54 13.45 1.73 -6.62
C SER A 54 13.94 0.46 -7.29
#